data_AF-A0A1A9CAQ4-F1
#
_entry.id   AF-A0A1A9CAQ4-F1
#
_cell.length_a   1.000
_cell.length_b   1.000
_cell.length_c   1.000
_cell.angle_alpha   90.00
_cell.angle_beta   90.00
_cell.angle_gamma   90.00
#
_symmetry.space_group_name_H-M   'P 1'
#
loop_
_entity.id
_entity.type
_entity.pdbx_description
1 polymer ?
#
loop_
_entity_poly.entity_id
_entity_poly.type
_entity_poly.pdbx_seq_one_letter_code
_entity_poly.pdbx_strand_id
1 'polypeptide(L)'
;MCTGATSVTARNVRVEPRVRLSLPDSFDVVLLQGEAECFPDQEVSSDAAEAFAVKFGWDPRVEEGPFTYVRVVPSTVRAWRGEPELRGRLVMRDGVWLD
;
A
#
# COMPACT_ATOMS: atom_id res chain seq x y z
N MET A 1 2.78 -4.01 0.85
CA MET A 1 3.95 -3.45 1.58
C MET A 1 4.36 -4.47 2.64
N CYS A 2 5.50 -4.30 3.32
CA CYS A 2 5.91 -5.15 4.43
C CYS A 2 6.61 -4.31 5.51
N THR A 3 6.44 -4.67 6.78
CA THR A 3 7.10 -4.01 7.93
C THR A 3 7.25 -5.02 9.08
N GLY A 4 8.10 -4.73 10.05
CA GLY A 4 8.23 -5.56 11.25
C GLY A 4 6.89 -5.69 11.98
N ALA A 5 6.55 -6.89 12.45
CA ALA A 5 5.24 -7.21 12.99
C ALA A 5 4.87 -6.38 14.24
N THR A 6 5.87 -5.88 14.96
CA THR A 6 5.73 -5.04 16.17
C THR A 6 5.96 -3.55 15.91
N SER A 7 6.14 -3.15 14.64
CA SER A 7 6.38 -1.74 14.29
C SER A 7 5.20 -0.85 14.66
N VAL A 8 5.47 0.45 14.85
CA VAL A 8 4.42 1.45 15.07
C VAL A 8 3.42 1.47 13.91
N THR A 9 3.88 1.29 12.68
CA THR A 9 3.01 1.19 11.49
C THR A 9 2.04 0.02 11.61
N ALA A 10 2.53 -1.19 11.89
CA ALA A 10 1.67 -2.38 12.03
C ALA A 10 0.69 -2.22 13.20
N ARG A 11 1.14 -1.65 14.34
CA ARG A 11 0.27 -1.38 15.48
C ARG A 11 -0.84 -0.38 15.14
N ASN A 12 -0.51 0.70 14.44
CA ASN A 12 -1.48 1.73 14.08
C ASN A 12 -2.54 1.18 13.11
N VAL A 13 -2.12 0.44 12.07
CA VAL A 13 -3.03 -0.18 11.10
C VAL A 13 -4.03 -1.13 11.74
N ARG A 14 -3.60 -1.92 12.73
CA ARG A 14 -4.50 -2.85 13.46
C ARG A 14 -5.58 -2.14 14.30
N VAL A 15 -5.36 -0.88 14.68
CA VAL A 15 -6.30 -0.08 15.48
C VAL A 15 -7.17 0.80 14.59
N GLU A 16 -6.58 1.40 13.56
CA GLU A 16 -7.24 2.27 12.58
C GLU A 16 -6.75 1.86 11.18
N PRO A 17 -7.56 1.10 10.42
CA PRO A 17 -7.13 0.55 9.13
C PRO A 17 -7.06 1.62 8.03
N ARG A 18 -7.62 2.82 8.22
CA ARG A 18 -7.62 3.86 7.18
C ARG A 18 -6.21 4.40 6.98
N VAL A 19 -5.71 4.25 5.76
CA VAL A 19 -4.37 4.68 5.36
C VAL A 19 -4.41 5.69 4.22
N ARG A 20 -3.32 6.46 4.11
CA ARG A 20 -3.00 7.26 2.94
C ARG A 20 -1.61 6.89 2.46
N LEU A 21 -1.47 6.69 1.16
CA LEU A 21 -0.19 6.43 0.52
C LEU A 21 0.13 7.57 -0.43
N SER A 22 1.33 8.12 -0.30
CA SER A 22 1.88 9.11 -1.23
C SER A 22 3.07 8.46 -1.94
N LEU A 23 2.98 8.29 -3.25
CA LEU A 23 4.10 7.80 -4.04
C LEU A 23 5.14 8.93 -4.22
N PRO A 24 6.43 8.60 -4.34
CA PRO A 24 7.53 9.54 -4.04
C PRO A 24 7.76 10.64 -5.08
N ASP A 25 6.95 10.71 -6.13
CA ASP A 25 7.13 11.73 -7.16
C ASP A 25 6.39 13.02 -6.78
N SER A 26 7.12 14.13 -6.80
CA SER A 26 6.61 15.46 -6.44
C SER A 26 5.92 16.19 -7.59
N PHE A 27 6.11 15.73 -8.83
CA PHE A 27 5.53 16.32 -10.03
C PHE A 27 4.48 15.39 -10.66
N ASP A 28 4.80 14.10 -10.76
CA ASP A 28 3.92 13.01 -11.21
C ASP A 28 3.23 12.36 -10.01
N VAL A 29 2.41 13.15 -9.33
CA VAL A 29 1.89 12.79 -8.01
C VAL A 29 0.84 11.70 -8.13
N VAL A 30 0.96 10.68 -7.27
CA VAL A 30 -0.10 9.69 -7.01
C VAL A 30 -0.37 9.60 -5.51
N LEU A 31 -1.59 9.96 -5.12
CA LEU A 31 -2.09 9.84 -3.75
C LEU A 31 -3.24 8.83 -3.68
N LEU A 32 -3.14 7.89 -2.77
CA LEU A 32 -4.17 6.89 -2.52
C LEU A 32 -4.73 7.02 -1.11
N GLN A 33 -6.01 6.74 -0.96
CA GLN A 33 -6.67 6.54 0.33
C GLN A 33 -7.40 5.20 0.28
N GLY A 34 -7.43 4.49 1.39
CA GLY A 34 -8.03 3.18 1.46
C GLY A 34 -7.93 2.57 2.85
N GLU A 35 -8.23 1.29 2.93
CA GLU A 35 -8.08 0.51 4.17
C GLU A 35 -6.94 -0.48 4.02
N ALA A 36 -6.22 -0.69 5.11
CA ALA A 36 -5.09 -1.59 5.21
C ALA A 36 -5.39 -2.74 6.15
N GLU A 37 -4.90 -3.92 5.77
CA GLU A 37 -4.99 -5.14 6.55
C GLU A 37 -3.60 -5.78 6.65
N CYS A 38 -3.26 -6.23 7.86
CA CYS A 38 -1.98 -6.89 8.14
C CYS A 38 -2.15 -8.41 8.08
N PHE A 39 -1.29 -9.07 7.30
CA PHE A 39 -1.21 -10.52 7.18
C PHE A 39 0.15 -11.00 7.70
N PRO A 40 0.21 -11.97 8.62
CA PRO A 40 1.45 -12.67 8.90
C PRO A 40 1.86 -13.51 7.69
N ASP A 41 3.14 -13.86 7.59
CA ASP A 41 3.72 -14.56 6.44
C ASP A 41 2.98 -15.86 6.09
N GLN A 42 2.48 -16.57 7.09
CA GLN A 42 1.76 -17.85 6.95
C GLN A 42 0.37 -17.70 6.32
N GLU A 43 -0.22 -16.50 6.34
CA GLU A 43 -1.54 -16.22 5.78
C GLU A 43 -1.48 -15.62 4.37
N VAL A 44 -0.27 -15.31 3.87
CA VAL A 44 -0.06 -14.81 2.52
C VAL A 44 0.15 -15.98 1.57
N SER A 45 -0.57 -16.01 0.45
CA SER A 45 -0.37 -17.02 -0.59
C SER A 45 1.08 -17.03 -1.08
N SER A 46 1.64 -18.21 -1.37
CA SER A 46 2.99 -18.38 -1.90
C SER A 46 3.30 -17.45 -3.07
N ASP A 47 2.36 -17.32 -4.01
CA ASP A 47 2.53 -16.56 -5.25
C ASP A 47 2.65 -15.06 -4.96
N ALA A 48 1.87 -14.54 -4.01
CA ALA A 48 1.95 -13.15 -3.60
C ALA A 48 3.23 -12.84 -2.83
N ALA A 49 3.68 -13.75 -1.96
CA ALA A 49 4.94 -13.60 -1.22
C ALA A 49 6.14 -13.64 -2.18
N GLU A 50 6.11 -14.55 -3.16
CA GLU A 50 7.15 -14.65 -4.19
C GLU A 50 7.17 -13.41 -5.09
N ALA A 51 6.01 -12.97 -5.57
CA ALA A 51 5.91 -11.74 -6.36
C ALA A 51 6.42 -10.50 -5.58
N PHE A 52 6.19 -10.45 -4.27
CA PHE A 52 6.76 -9.42 -3.41
C PHE A 52 8.29 -9.50 -3.39
N ALA A 53 8.85 -10.69 -3.13
CA ALA A 53 10.30 -10.89 -3.06
C ALA A 53 10.99 -10.52 -4.37
N VAL A 54 10.46 -10.97 -5.52
CA VAL A 54 10.97 -10.61 -6.85
C VAL A 54 10.90 -9.11 -7.09
N LYS A 55 9.78 -8.46 -6.74
CA LYS A 55 9.59 -7.03 -6.98
C LYS A 55 10.53 -6.15 -6.16
N PHE A 56 10.80 -6.51 -4.91
CA PHE A 56 11.58 -5.69 -3.98
C PHE A 56 13.03 -6.17 -3.80
N GLY A 57 13.39 -7.34 -4.35
CA GLY A 57 14.71 -7.94 -4.18
C GLY A 57 15.01 -8.37 -2.74
N TRP A 58 13.97 -8.54 -1.91
CA TRP A 58 14.06 -8.83 -0.49
C TRP A 58 12.89 -9.70 -0.04
N ASP A 59 13.18 -10.80 0.65
CA ASP A 59 12.18 -11.75 1.15
C ASP A 59 12.05 -11.66 2.68
N PRO A 60 10.94 -11.12 3.22
CA PRO A 60 10.70 -11.03 4.65
C PRO A 60 10.66 -12.38 5.36
N ARG A 61 10.34 -13.47 4.64
CA ARG A 61 10.11 -14.81 5.20
C ARG A 61 11.40 -15.48 5.68
N VAL A 62 12.56 -15.00 5.23
CA VAL A 62 13.88 -15.56 5.58
C VAL A 62 14.61 -14.74 6.64
N GLU A 63 14.01 -13.65 7.11
CA GLU A 63 14.58 -12.78 8.15
C GLU A 63 14.44 -13.40 9.55
N GLU A 64 15.32 -13.03 10.47
CA GLU A 64 15.28 -13.53 11.86
C GLU A 64 14.08 -12.99 12.65
N GLY A 65 13.65 -11.76 12.34
CA GLY A 65 12.57 -11.06 13.04
C GLY A 65 11.21 -11.29 12.37
N PRO A 66 10.08 -11.23 13.12
CA PRO A 66 8.77 -11.39 12.53
C PRO A 66 8.40 -10.17 11.68
N PHE A 67 8.03 -10.42 10.43
CA PHE A 67 7.46 -9.42 9.52
C PHE A 67 5.96 -9.64 9.32
N THR A 68 5.29 -8.62 8.78
CA THR A 68 3.89 -8.70 8.36
C THR A 68 3.72 -7.97 7.05
N TYR A 69 3.00 -8.60 6.14
CA TYR A 69 2.57 -8.00 4.90
C TYR A 69 1.38 -7.07 5.17
N VAL A 70 1.39 -5.90 4.53
CA VAL A 70 0.29 -4.94 4.61
C VAL A 70 -0.33 -4.81 3.23
N ARG A 71 -1.58 -5.27 3.11
CA ARG A 71 -2.41 -5.14 1.90
C ARG A 71 -3.27 -3.90 2.04
N VAL A 72 -3.26 -3.02 1.03
CA VAL A 72 -4.10 -1.83 0.99
C VAL A 72 -5.11 -1.98 -0.13
N VAL A 73 -6.38 -1.79 0.19
CA VAL A 73 -7.48 -1.73 -0.78
C VAL A 73 -7.84 -0.25 -0.98
N PRO A 74 -7.49 0.35 -2.14
CA PRO A 74 -7.76 1.76 -2.38
C PRO A 74 -9.26 1.99 -2.58
N SER A 75 -9.80 3.03 -1.94
CA SER A 75 -11.15 3.54 -2.18
C SER A 75 -11.13 4.86 -2.97
N THR A 76 -10.03 5.61 -2.90
CA THR A 76 -9.85 6.85 -3.65
C THR A 76 -8.43 6.92 -4.18
N VAL A 77 -8.28 7.24 -5.46
CA VAL A 77 -6.99 7.50 -6.10
C VAL A 77 -7.03 8.87 -6.75
N ARG A 78 -5.99 9.66 -6.49
CA ARG A 78 -5.75 10.92 -7.16
C ARG A 78 -4.40 10.86 -7.87
N ALA A 79 -4.37 11.25 -9.13
CA ALA A 79 -3.17 11.32 -9.94
C ALA A 79 -3.18 12.62 -10.74
N TRP A 80 -2.04 13.33 -10.79
CA TRP A 80 -1.89 14.52 -11.61
C TRP A 80 -0.41 14.81 -11.88
N ARG A 81 -0.15 15.43 -13.03
CA ARG A 81 1.12 16.04 -13.41
C ARG A 81 0.98 17.57 -13.43
N GLY A 82 1.55 18.22 -12.43
CA GLY A 82 1.56 19.69 -12.33
C GLY A 82 0.16 20.34 -12.24
N GLU A 83 0.11 21.66 -12.42
CA GLU A 83 -1.11 22.47 -12.27
C GLU A 83 -2.25 22.11 -13.25
N PRO A 84 -2.00 21.88 -14.56
CA PRO A 84 -3.07 21.68 -15.53
C PRO A 84 -3.98 20.48 -15.22
N GLU A 85 -3.43 19.45 -14.59
CA GLU A 85 -4.16 18.23 -14.24
C GLU A 85 -4.80 18.26 -12.85
N LEU A 86 -4.68 19.36 -12.10
CA LEU A 86 -5.33 19.46 -10.79
C LEU A 86 -6.84 19.31 -10.89
N ARG A 87 -7.46 19.86 -11.95
CA ARG A 87 -8.86 19.56 -12.29
C ARG A 87 -8.89 18.22 -13.02
N GLY A 88 -9.71 17.29 -12.55
CA GLY A 88 -9.77 15.93 -13.11
C GLY A 88 -8.85 14.92 -12.43
N ARG A 89 -7.98 15.35 -11.49
CA ARG A 89 -7.05 14.46 -10.78
C ARG A 89 -7.67 13.26 -10.05
N LEU A 90 -8.98 13.24 -9.82
CA LEU A 90 -9.64 12.13 -9.16
C LEU A 90 -9.93 11.05 -10.21
N VAL A 91 -9.22 9.92 -10.13
CA VAL A 91 -9.31 8.83 -11.13
C VAL A 91 -9.98 7.57 -10.55
N MET A 92 -10.19 7.51 -9.24
CA MET A 92 -10.99 6.47 -8.58
C MET A 92 -11.80 7.08 -7.44
N ARG A 93 -13.07 6.68 -7.31
CA ARG A 93 -13.96 7.04 -6.21
C ARG A 93 -14.73 5.82 -5.74
N ASP A 94 -14.86 5.65 -4.42
CA ASP A 94 -15.58 4.55 -3.77
C ASP A 94 -15.14 3.16 -4.29
N GLY A 95 -13.83 3.02 -4.59
CA GLY A 95 -13.24 1.79 -5.12
C GLY A 95 -13.48 1.54 -6.62
N VAL A 96 -14.15 2.46 -7.31
CA VAL A 96 -14.48 2.37 -8.74
C VAL A 96 -13.62 3.34 -9.53
N TRP A 97 -12.96 2.83 -10.58
CA TRP A 97 -12.23 3.66 -11.53
C TRP A 97 -13.20 4.55 -12.30
N LEU A 98 -12.82 5.80 -12.49
CA LEU A 98 -13.59 6.78 -13.26
C LEU A 98 -13.05 6.80 -14.70
N ASP A 99 -13.96 6.92 -15.67
CA ASP A 99 -13.65 7.06 -17.10
C ASP A 99 -13.06 8.44 -17.45
#